data_AF-A0A672HRQ4-F1
#
_entry.id   AF-A0A672HRQ4-F1
#
_cell.length_a   1.000
_cell.length_b   1.000
_cell.length_c   1.000
_cell.angle_alpha   90.00
_cell.angle_beta   90.00
_cell.angle_gamma   90.00
#
_symmetry.space_group_name_H-M   'P 1'
#
loop_
_entity.id
_entity.type
_entity.pdbx_description
1 polymer ?
#
loop_
_entity_poly.entity_id
_entity_poly.type
_entity_poly.pdbx_seq_one_letter_code
_entity_poly.pdbx_strand_id
1 'polypeptide(L)'
;MKLHFNRDVLPDSVSSDFSKLNKFSEQQFQRLIEILFQFLLEPKEAERFMQQLSEFAAEQGLSAGPLKSLMKSVLLLPQGAVKKNLTSEQIRDDLLTLVTVGTSEVQKAGNIFLQLKLVVRRGSSTENVYMELTLPQFYNFLHEMERAKASMECFS
;
A
#
# COMPACT_ATOMS: atom_id res chain seq x y z
N MET A 1 -11.11 8.61 1.16
CA MET A 1 -10.48 9.23 2.35
C MET A 1 -9.93 10.58 1.90
N LYS A 2 -10.17 11.67 2.64
CA LYS A 2 -9.72 13.03 2.28
C LYS A 2 -8.48 13.39 3.09
N LEU A 3 -7.46 13.94 2.44
CA LEU A 3 -6.28 14.47 3.12
C LEU A 3 -6.53 15.92 3.56
N HIS A 4 -5.95 16.33 4.67
CA HIS A 4 -6.03 17.71 5.13
C HIS A 4 -5.25 18.63 4.18
N PHE A 5 -4.06 18.21 3.74
CA PHE A 5 -3.19 18.98 2.84
C PHE A 5 -3.72 19.03 1.40
N ASN A 6 -4.57 18.08 0.98
CA ASN A 6 -5.19 18.06 -0.35
C ASN A 6 -6.69 17.71 -0.27
N ARG A 7 -7.56 18.67 -0.62
CA ARG A 7 -9.03 18.49 -0.58
C ARG A 7 -9.56 17.79 -1.82
N ASP A 8 -8.74 17.71 -2.88
CA ASP A 8 -9.03 17.03 -4.13
C ASP A 8 -8.51 15.59 -4.10
N VAL A 9 -8.88 14.80 -5.10
CA VAL A 9 -8.37 13.43 -5.26
C VAL A 9 -6.86 13.51 -5.52
N LEU A 10 -6.07 12.78 -4.75
CA LEU A 10 -4.63 12.64 -5.03
C LEU A 10 -4.44 12.08 -6.44
N PRO A 11 -3.39 12.52 -7.17
CA PRO A 11 -2.99 11.81 -8.38
C PRO A 11 -2.71 10.33 -8.08
N ASP A 12 -3.16 9.42 -8.95
CA ASP A 12 -2.91 7.97 -8.80
C ASP A 12 -1.41 7.64 -8.71
N SER A 13 -0.57 8.51 -9.29
CA SER A 13 0.88 8.42 -9.19
C SER A 13 1.40 8.52 -7.75
N VAL A 14 0.71 9.27 -6.87
CA VAL A 14 1.12 9.40 -5.46
C VAL A 14 0.99 8.06 -4.75
N SER A 15 -0.12 7.35 -4.92
CA SER A 15 -0.31 6.04 -4.28
C SER A 15 0.75 5.02 -4.74
N SER A 16 0.95 4.93 -6.06
CA SER A 16 1.98 4.05 -6.64
C SER A 16 3.40 4.45 -6.24
N ASP A 17 3.65 5.74 -6.01
CA ASP A 17 4.92 6.21 -5.46
C ASP A 17 5.17 5.67 -4.05
N PHE A 18 4.22 5.84 -3.14
CA PHE A 18 4.37 5.40 -1.74
C PHE A 18 4.47 3.87 -1.60
N SER A 19 3.90 3.10 -2.53
CA SER A 19 4.07 1.64 -2.58
C SER A 19 5.54 1.18 -2.70
N LYS A 20 6.42 2.04 -3.21
CA LYS A 20 7.86 1.74 -3.38
C LYS A 20 8.58 1.63 -2.05
N LEU A 21 8.08 2.28 -1.01
CA LEU A 21 8.63 2.20 0.34
C LEU A 21 8.63 0.76 0.87
N ASN A 22 7.69 -0.07 0.41
CA ASN A 22 7.56 -1.47 0.82
C ASN A 22 8.72 -2.36 0.35
N LYS A 23 9.57 -1.87 -0.59
CA LYS A 23 10.74 -2.61 -1.08
C LYS A 23 11.99 -2.39 -0.23
N PHE A 24 11.95 -1.44 0.70
CA PHE A 24 13.11 -1.08 1.51
C PHE A 24 13.09 -1.79 2.86
N SER A 25 14.25 -2.27 3.27
CA SER A 25 14.50 -2.60 4.67
C SER A 25 14.42 -1.34 5.54
N GLU A 26 14.30 -1.51 6.85
CA GLU A 26 14.30 -0.40 7.80
C GLU A 26 15.55 0.49 7.65
N GLN A 27 16.73 -0.12 7.45
CA GLN A 27 18.00 0.60 7.25
C GLN A 27 18.02 1.38 5.93
N GLN A 28 17.52 0.79 4.84
CA GLN A 28 17.42 1.46 3.54
C GLN A 28 16.42 2.62 3.59
N PHE A 29 15.28 2.41 4.27
CA PHE A 29 14.29 3.44 4.49
C PHE A 29 14.87 4.59 5.32
N GLN A 30 15.55 4.30 6.42
CA GLN A 30 16.21 5.31 7.24
C GLN A 30 17.20 6.14 6.42
N ARG A 31 18.07 5.51 5.64
CA ARG A 31 19.02 6.23 4.78
C ARG A 31 18.33 7.10 3.73
N LEU A 32 17.24 6.62 3.13
CA LEU A 32 16.44 7.40 2.18
C LEU A 32 15.83 8.65 2.85
N ILE A 33 15.33 8.49 4.07
CA ILE A 33 14.80 9.60 4.87
C ILE A 33 15.92 10.58 5.25
N GLU A 34 17.10 10.11 5.65
CA GLU A 34 18.25 10.97 5.94
C GLU A 34 18.64 11.83 4.75
N ILE A 35 18.69 11.26 3.53
CA ILE A 35 18.95 12.02 2.29
C ILE A 35 17.90 13.13 2.09
N LEU A 36 16.62 12.82 2.32
CA LEU A 36 15.53 13.80 2.23
C LEU A 36 15.69 14.92 3.27
N PHE A 37 15.96 14.58 4.53
CA PHE A 37 16.09 15.58 5.59
C PHE A 37 17.34 16.46 5.40
N GLN A 38 18.46 15.89 4.94
CA GLN A 38 19.64 16.67 4.55
C GLN A 38 19.28 17.70 3.47
N PHE A 39 18.54 17.30 2.44
CA PHE A 39 18.06 18.23 1.43
C PHE A 39 17.10 19.29 1.98
N LEU A 40 16.22 18.93 2.92
CA LEU A 40 15.33 19.90 3.58
C LEU A 40 16.08 20.93 4.42
N LEU A 41 17.25 20.58 4.98
CA LEU A 41 18.13 21.52 5.69
C LEU A 41 18.86 22.46 4.71
N GLU A 42 19.19 21.99 3.52
CA GLU A 42 19.95 22.73 2.50
C GLU A 42 19.25 22.72 1.12
N PRO A 43 18.04 23.32 0.99
CA PRO A 43 17.20 23.16 -0.21
C PRO A 43 17.78 23.78 -1.49
N LYS A 44 18.89 24.51 -1.39
CA LYS A 44 19.64 25.05 -2.54
C LYS A 44 20.50 23.98 -3.22
N GLU A 45 20.82 22.89 -2.54
CA GLU A 45 21.68 21.82 -3.06
C GLU A 45 20.90 20.73 -3.82
N ALA A 46 19.99 21.15 -4.73
CA ALA A 46 19.14 20.22 -5.47
C ALA A 46 19.94 19.23 -6.34
N GLU A 47 21.07 19.67 -6.92
CA GLU A 47 21.94 18.80 -7.71
C GLU A 47 22.54 17.68 -6.86
N ARG A 48 23.08 18.01 -5.68
CA ARG A 48 23.63 17.05 -4.73
C ARG A 48 22.57 16.07 -4.25
N PHE A 49 21.38 16.56 -3.90
CA PHE A 49 20.26 15.71 -3.53
C PHE A 49 19.93 14.70 -4.65
N MET A 50 19.86 15.16 -5.89
CA MET A 50 19.56 14.31 -7.05
C MET A 50 20.66 13.30 -7.33
N GLN A 51 21.92 13.66 -7.08
CA GLN A 51 23.05 12.74 -7.13
C GLN A 51 22.93 11.66 -6.04
N GLN A 52 22.80 12.04 -4.77
CA GLN A 52 22.66 11.11 -3.63
C GLN A 52 21.47 10.16 -3.82
N LEU A 53 20.35 10.66 -4.33
CA LEU A 53 19.18 9.84 -4.63
C LEU A 53 19.43 8.85 -5.76
N SER A 54 20.23 9.22 -6.76
CA SER A 54 20.58 8.35 -7.89
C SER A 54 21.60 7.28 -7.47
N GLU A 55 22.57 7.63 -6.63
CA GLU A 55 23.53 6.69 -6.03
C GLU A 55 22.78 5.68 -5.15
N PHE A 56 21.91 6.15 -4.25
CA PHE A 56 21.06 5.27 -3.44
C PHE A 56 20.21 4.34 -4.32
N ALA A 57 19.58 4.85 -5.39
CA ALA A 57 18.81 4.02 -6.32
C ALA A 57 19.66 2.89 -6.92
N ALA A 58 20.87 3.22 -7.40
CA ALA A 58 21.78 2.27 -8.03
C ALA A 58 22.22 1.17 -7.04
N GLU A 59 22.54 1.53 -5.81
CA GLU A 59 22.88 0.58 -4.75
C GLU A 59 21.72 -0.39 -4.42
N GLN A 60 20.47 0.06 -4.57
CA GLN A 60 19.29 -0.78 -4.36
C GLN A 60 18.85 -1.53 -5.64
N GLY A 61 19.61 -1.45 -6.73
CA GLY A 61 19.25 -2.06 -8.01
C GLY A 61 18.02 -1.44 -8.68
N LEU A 62 17.70 -0.19 -8.33
CA LEU A 62 16.56 0.57 -8.84
C LEU A 62 17.01 1.65 -9.83
N SER A 63 16.12 2.05 -10.73
CA SER A 63 16.31 3.29 -11.48
C SER A 63 15.99 4.51 -10.60
N ALA A 64 16.66 5.64 -10.86
CA ALA A 64 16.46 6.86 -10.07
C ALA A 64 15.08 7.50 -10.29
N GLY A 65 14.45 7.26 -11.45
CA GLY A 65 13.15 7.85 -11.81
C GLY A 65 12.03 7.58 -10.79
N PRO A 66 11.77 6.31 -10.44
CA PRO A 66 10.82 5.93 -9.40
C PRO A 66 11.03 6.62 -8.06
N LEU A 67 12.28 6.76 -7.61
CA LEU A 67 12.62 7.44 -6.35
C LEU A 67 12.45 8.95 -6.43
N LYS A 68 12.80 9.57 -7.57
CA LYS A 68 12.54 10.99 -7.83
C LYS A 68 11.05 11.32 -7.74
N SER A 69 10.20 10.45 -8.29
CA SER A 69 8.73 10.61 -8.19
C SER A 69 8.26 10.50 -6.73
N LEU A 70 8.74 9.49 -6.00
CA LEU A 70 8.45 9.33 -4.58
C LEU A 70 8.85 10.56 -3.76
N MET A 71 10.06 11.09 -3.95
CA MET A 71 10.49 12.29 -3.22
C MET A 71 9.60 13.50 -3.51
N LYS A 72 9.18 13.71 -4.76
CA LYS A 72 8.21 14.75 -5.11
C LYS A 72 6.88 14.54 -4.38
N SER A 73 6.38 13.31 -4.35
CA SER A 73 5.14 12.94 -3.68
C SER A 73 5.22 13.14 -2.16
N VAL A 74 6.34 12.81 -1.52
CA VAL A 74 6.57 13.07 -0.08
C VAL A 74 6.58 14.57 0.22
N LEU A 75 7.19 15.38 -0.65
CA LEU A 75 7.28 16.84 -0.48
C LEU A 75 5.92 17.57 -0.61
N LEU A 76 4.88 16.92 -1.14
CA LEU A 76 3.52 17.49 -1.19
C LEU A 76 2.95 17.71 0.21
N LEU A 77 3.29 16.84 1.16
CA LEU A 77 2.80 16.91 2.54
C LEU A 77 3.26 18.20 3.25
N PRO A 78 4.57 18.47 3.41
CA PRO A 78 5.01 19.71 4.05
C PRO A 78 4.59 20.96 3.26
N GLN A 79 4.54 20.88 1.92
CA GLN A 79 4.05 22.00 1.10
C GLN A 79 2.59 22.34 1.41
N GLY A 80 1.72 21.33 1.47
CA GLY A 80 0.31 21.54 1.77
C GLY A 80 0.07 21.87 3.24
N ALA A 81 0.90 21.35 4.15
CA ALA A 81 0.87 21.68 5.57
C ALA A 81 1.08 23.17 5.82
N VAL A 82 2.12 23.76 5.20
CA VAL A 82 2.39 25.21 5.29
C VAL A 82 1.26 26.01 4.65
N LYS A 83 0.81 25.63 3.45
CA LYS A 83 -0.25 26.36 2.73
C LYS A 83 -1.59 26.41 3.47
N LYS A 84 -1.89 25.40 4.28
CA LYS A 84 -3.18 25.26 4.98
C LYS A 84 -3.09 25.43 6.49
N ASN A 85 -1.92 25.79 7.02
CA ASN A 85 -1.66 25.91 8.46
C ASN A 85 -2.10 24.65 9.23
N LEU A 86 -1.70 23.47 8.73
CA LEU A 86 -2.07 22.20 9.36
C LEU A 86 -1.39 22.03 10.72
N THR A 87 -2.09 21.37 11.63
CA THR A 87 -1.52 20.98 12.93
C THR A 87 -0.62 19.76 12.79
N SER A 88 0.24 19.51 13.79
CA SER A 88 1.07 18.30 13.84
C SER A 88 0.24 17.02 13.78
N GLU A 89 -0.95 17.01 14.39
CA GLU A 89 -1.89 15.90 14.35
C GLU A 89 -2.42 15.65 12.93
N GLN A 90 -2.84 16.70 12.22
CA GLN A 90 -3.29 16.60 10.83
C GLN A 90 -2.19 16.14 9.87
N ILE A 91 -0.95 16.61 10.09
CA ILE A 91 0.22 16.18 9.31
C ILE A 91 0.49 14.69 9.56
N ARG A 92 0.40 14.24 10.82
CA ARG A 92 0.55 12.82 11.18
C ARG A 92 -0.52 11.97 10.50
N ASP A 93 -1.78 12.39 10.57
CA ASP A 93 -2.90 11.66 9.96
C ASP A 93 -2.75 11.56 8.45
N ASP A 94 -2.35 12.65 7.78
CA ASP A 94 -2.11 12.65 6.35
C ASP A 94 -0.92 11.76 5.96
N LEU A 95 0.16 11.74 6.74
CA LEU A 95 1.30 10.86 6.51
C LEU A 95 0.92 9.39 6.66
N LEU A 96 0.20 9.04 7.74
CA LEU A 96 -0.31 7.69 7.96
C LEU A 96 -1.23 7.26 6.82
N THR A 97 -2.08 8.17 6.34
CA THR A 97 -2.97 7.92 5.21
C THR A 97 -2.20 7.63 3.92
N LEU A 98 -1.19 8.44 3.58
CA LEU A 98 -0.37 8.24 2.39
C LEU A 98 0.38 6.90 2.41
N VAL A 99 0.95 6.54 3.56
CA VAL A 99 1.63 5.24 3.74
C VAL A 99 0.61 4.11 3.63
N THR A 100 -0.53 4.21 4.31
CA THR A 100 -1.59 3.18 4.28
C THR A 100 -2.09 2.96 2.85
N VAL A 101 -2.36 4.02 2.10
CA VAL A 101 -2.82 3.95 0.71
C VAL A 101 -1.75 3.35 -0.20
N GLY A 102 -0.47 3.73 -0.03
CA GLY A 102 0.64 3.10 -0.76
C GLY A 102 0.85 1.62 -0.41
N THR A 103 0.57 1.21 0.82
CA THR A 103 0.63 -0.20 1.26
C THR A 103 -0.59 -1.01 0.83
N SER A 104 -1.77 -0.40 0.70
CA SER A 104 -2.99 -1.10 0.30
C SER A 104 -3.04 -1.36 -1.21
N GLU A 105 -2.34 -0.58 -2.04
CA GLU A 105 -2.12 -0.95 -3.45
C GLU A 105 -1.21 -2.19 -3.58
N VAL A 106 -0.29 -2.43 -2.64
CA VAL A 106 0.46 -3.71 -2.58
C VAL A 106 -0.46 -4.87 -2.15
N GLN A 107 -1.51 -4.61 -1.37
CA GLN A 107 -2.59 -5.58 -1.14
C GLN A 107 -3.49 -5.79 -2.37
N LYS A 108 -3.47 -4.88 -3.36
CA LYS A 108 -4.14 -5.08 -4.66
C LYS A 108 -3.28 -5.78 -5.71
N ALA A 109 -1.97 -5.88 -5.51
CA ALA A 109 -1.05 -6.58 -6.41
C ALA A 109 -0.76 -8.05 -6.02
N GLY A 110 -1.62 -8.64 -5.19
CA GLY A 110 -1.53 -10.04 -4.80
C GLY A 110 -2.83 -10.48 -4.15
N ASN A 111 -3.89 -10.59 -4.93
CA ASN A 111 -5.06 -11.32 -4.47
C ASN A 111 -4.61 -12.78 -4.23
N ILE A 112 -4.37 -13.14 -2.97
CA ILE A 112 -4.18 -14.54 -2.58
C ILE A 112 -5.55 -15.19 -2.78
N PHE A 113 -5.64 -16.02 -3.82
CA PHE A 113 -6.79 -16.85 -4.08
C PHE A 113 -6.56 -18.25 -3.50
N LEU A 114 -7.53 -18.75 -2.75
CA LEU A 114 -7.66 -20.14 -2.42
C LEU A 114 -8.36 -20.84 -3.58
N GLN A 115 -7.65 -21.77 -4.22
CA GLN A 115 -8.24 -22.64 -5.23
C GLN A 115 -8.82 -23.89 -4.55
N LEU A 116 -10.11 -24.11 -4.70
CA LEU A 116 -10.82 -25.27 -4.18
C LEU A 116 -11.20 -26.18 -5.34
N LYS A 117 -10.90 -27.48 -5.22
CA LYS A 117 -11.40 -28.52 -6.12
C LYS A 117 -12.46 -29.33 -5.38
N LEU A 118 -13.71 -29.22 -5.83
CA LEU A 118 -14.82 -30.02 -5.37
C LEU A 118 -15.05 -31.18 -6.35
N VAL A 119 -15.28 -32.37 -5.81
CA VAL A 119 -15.67 -33.54 -6.59
C VAL A 119 -17.16 -33.75 -6.37
N VAL A 120 -17.97 -33.40 -7.37
CA VAL A 120 -19.44 -33.43 -7.26
C VAL A 120 -19.97 -34.62 -8.05
N ARG A 121 -20.88 -35.39 -7.44
CA ARG A 121 -21.57 -36.48 -8.14
C ARG A 121 -22.88 -35.97 -8.71
N ARG A 122 -23.07 -36.11 -10.03
CA ARG A 122 -24.34 -35.81 -10.71
C ARG A 122 -24.87 -37.08 -11.38
N GLY A 123 -25.79 -37.77 -10.70
CA GLY A 123 -26.32 -39.05 -11.16
C GLY A 123 -25.25 -40.15 -11.18
N SER A 124 -24.98 -40.72 -12.35
CA SER A 124 -23.94 -41.75 -12.55
C SER A 124 -22.55 -41.16 -12.83
N SER A 125 -22.43 -39.86 -13.13
CA SER A 125 -21.14 -39.21 -13.39
C SER A 125 -20.60 -38.49 -12.17
N THR A 126 -19.28 -38.31 -12.15
CA THR A 126 -18.56 -37.50 -11.16
C THR A 126 -17.79 -36.42 -11.91
N GLU A 127 -17.94 -35.17 -11.49
CA GLU A 127 -17.32 -34.00 -12.09
C GLU A 127 -16.41 -33.28 -11.08
N ASN A 128 -15.32 -32.69 -11.58
CA ASN A 128 -14.47 -31.81 -10.80
C ASN A 128 -14.90 -30.37 -11.03
N VAL A 129 -15.31 -29.67 -9.98
CA VAL A 129 -15.63 -28.25 -9.98
C VAL A 129 -14.47 -27.51 -9.32
N TYR A 130 -13.89 -26.53 -10.01
CA TYR A 130 -12.82 -25.70 -9.48
C TYR A 130 -13.39 -24.32 -9.13
N MET A 131 -13.02 -23.79 -7.97
CA MET A 131 -13.45 -22.48 -7.50
C MET A 131 -12.24 -21.69 -7.01
N GLU A 132 -12.24 -20.39 -7.24
CA GLU A 132 -11.22 -19.48 -6.70
C GLU A 132 -11.89 -18.51 -5.73
N LEU A 133 -11.37 -18.44 -4.50
CA LEU A 133 -11.88 -17.53 -3.48
C LEU A 133 -10.76 -16.61 -3.02
N THR A 134 -11.00 -15.31 -2.99
CA THR A 134 -10.13 -14.41 -2.21
C THR A 134 -10.18 -14.77 -0.72
N LEU A 135 -9.16 -14.43 0.05
CA LEU A 135 -9.16 -14.65 1.50
C LEU A 135 -10.42 -14.08 2.22
N PRO A 136 -10.91 -12.85 1.93
CA PRO A 136 -12.16 -12.37 2.51
C PRO A 136 -13.38 -13.24 2.14
N GLN A 137 -13.48 -13.70 0.90
CA GLN A 137 -14.57 -14.59 0.48
C GLN A 137 -14.49 -15.95 1.19
N PHE A 138 -13.29 -16.47 1.43
CA PHE A 138 -13.09 -17.70 2.20
C PHE A 138 -13.52 -17.54 3.66
N TYR A 139 -13.13 -16.46 4.34
CA TYR A 139 -13.56 -16.21 5.72
C TYR A 139 -15.07 -16.00 5.83
N ASN A 140 -15.68 -15.28 4.88
CA ASN A 140 -17.14 -15.15 4.84
C ASN A 140 -17.81 -16.51 4.62
N PHE A 141 -17.27 -17.36 3.74
CA PHE A 141 -17.79 -18.71 3.53
C PHE A 141 -17.73 -19.56 4.80
N LEU A 142 -16.61 -19.54 5.54
CA LEU A 142 -16.49 -20.24 6.82
C LEU A 142 -17.51 -19.74 7.85
N HIS A 143 -17.72 -18.43 7.92
CA HIS A 143 -18.71 -17.84 8.80
C HIS A 143 -20.14 -18.32 8.48
N GLU A 144 -20.51 -18.36 7.20
CA GLU A 144 -21.82 -18.88 6.80
C GLU A 144 -21.96 -20.38 7.07
N MET A 145 -20.89 -21.18 6.93
CA MET A 145 -20.92 -22.59 7.33
C MET A 145 -21.12 -22.78 8.84
N GLU A 146 -20.48 -21.95 9.66
CA GLU A 146 -20.65 -21.97 11.12
C GLU A 146 -22.10 -21.63 11.50
N ARG A 147 -22.67 -20.59 10.90
CA ARG A 147 -24.08 -20.21 11.10
C ARG A 147 -25.04 -21.32 10.67
N ALA A 148 -24.79 -21.94 9.52
CA ALA A 148 -25.60 -23.05 9.03
C ALA A 148 -25.51 -24.28 9.95
N LYS A 149 -24.32 -24.58 10.49
CA LYS A 149 -24.15 -25.65 11.48
C LYS A 149 -24.94 -25.34 12.75
N ALA A 150 -24.80 -24.13 13.30
CA ALA A 150 -25.52 -23.72 14.50
C ALA A 150 -27.05 -23.78 14.31
N SER A 151 -27.56 -23.40 13.14
CA SER A 151 -29.01 -23.48 12.87
C SER A 151 -29.51 -24.92 12.76
N MET A 152 -28.70 -25.86 12.30
CA MET A 152 -29.04 -27.29 12.28
C MET A 152 -29.04 -27.89 13.68
N GLU A 153 -28.13 -27.47 14.57
CA GLU A 153 -28.09 -27.91 15.97
C GLU A 153 -29.31 -27.44 16.77
N CYS A 154 -30.00 -26.37 16.34
CA CYS A 154 -31.28 -25.95 16.93
C CYS A 154 -32.45 -26.91 16.64
N PHE A 155 -32.28 -27.90 15.76
CA PHE A 155 -33.30 -28.91 15.42
C PHE A 155 -32.96 -30.32 15.93
N SER A 156 -31.89 -30.46 16.72
CA SER A 156 -31.53 -31.67 17.46
C SER A 156 -31.89 -31.55 18.94
#